data_AF-A0A6G4TTV4-F1
#
_entry.id   AF-A0A6G4TTV4-F1
#
_cell.length_a   1.000
_cell.length_b   1.000
_cell.length_c   1.000
_cell.angle_alpha   90.00
_cell.angle_beta   90.00
_cell.angle_gamma   90.00
#
_symmetry.space_group_name_H-M   'P 1'
#
loop_
_entity.id
_entity.type
_entity.pdbx_description
1 polymer ?
#
loop_
_entity_poly.entity_id
_entity_poly.type
_entity_poly.pdbx_seq_one_letter_code
_entity_poly.pdbx_strand_id
1 'polypeptide(L)'
;MADDQLDENTERPATSRRAVLGWGGAGLALGAATAGGAAAAVASGGDSGTAPVADSGAAVAFHGAHQAGIATAVQDRLHFAAFDVTTEDRAELIAVLKKWTRAAERMTAGRSVGEGAVSELAEAPPDDTGEALGLKPSRLTLTIGFGPGLFEKGRFGLEDRRPEALIDLPAFPGDNLDKNRSGGDICVQACADDPQVAVHAIRNLARIAFGKMAVRWSQLGFGKTSSTTPDAQTPRNMMGFKDGTRNIAGTDKKALTKHVWVSGKDGPGWMAGGSYLVARRIRMHIETWDRTSLKEQEDIIGRDKGEGAPFGKSKERDEPNLKAMLPDAHVRLAHPDSNSGAQMLRRGYSFTDGTDGLGRLDAGLFFLAYQRDVRDGFVPVQQSLARKDTLNEYIQHVGSAIFAVPPGVRDTRDWWGRELFS
;
A
#
# COMPACT_ATOMS: atom_id res chain seq x y z
N MET A 1 -37.62 -67.52 -55.29
CA MET A 1 -38.66 -66.58 -54.84
C MET A 1 -37.89 -65.32 -54.45
N ALA A 2 -37.61 -64.45 -55.42
CA ALA A 2 -38.36 -63.20 -55.70
C ALA A 2 -38.24 -62.23 -54.50
N ASP A 3 -37.34 -61.25 -54.58
CA ASP A 3 -37.61 -59.81 -54.90
C ASP A 3 -38.01 -59.05 -53.63
N ASP A 4 -37.67 -57.79 -53.33
CA ASP A 4 -36.87 -56.73 -53.96
C ASP A 4 -36.62 -55.65 -52.88
N GLN A 5 -35.75 -54.70 -53.23
CA GLN A 5 -35.19 -53.49 -52.60
C GLN A 5 -36.03 -52.60 -51.64
N LEU A 6 -35.35 -51.84 -50.77
CA LEU A 6 -35.05 -50.41 -51.00
C LEU A 6 -34.16 -49.79 -49.90
N ASP A 7 -33.17 -49.03 -50.39
CA ASP A 7 -32.24 -48.14 -49.69
C ASP A 7 -32.95 -46.96 -48.98
N GLU A 8 -32.34 -46.43 -47.92
CA GLU A 8 -31.98 -45.01 -47.91
C GLU A 8 -30.93 -44.67 -46.83
N ASN A 9 -29.89 -44.02 -47.31
CA ASN A 9 -28.72 -43.49 -46.62
C ASN A 9 -29.07 -42.13 -46.01
N THR A 10 -28.68 -41.82 -44.78
CA THR A 10 -28.61 -40.41 -44.34
C THR A 10 -27.49 -40.16 -43.34
N GLU A 11 -26.49 -39.45 -43.87
CA GLU A 11 -25.37 -38.83 -43.19
C GLU A 11 -25.82 -37.86 -42.09
N ARG A 12 -25.08 -37.84 -40.97
CA ARG A 12 -25.25 -36.83 -39.91
C ARG A 12 -24.53 -35.53 -40.30
N PRO A 13 -25.21 -34.36 -40.27
CA PRO A 13 -24.60 -33.11 -40.70
C PRO A 13 -23.67 -32.48 -39.64
N ALA A 14 -22.60 -31.87 -40.15
CA ALA A 14 -21.61 -31.08 -39.43
C ALA A 14 -22.22 -29.80 -38.82
N THR A 15 -21.77 -29.45 -37.62
CA THR A 15 -22.15 -28.23 -36.91
C THR A 15 -21.44 -27.02 -37.51
N SER A 16 -22.22 -26.15 -38.16
CA SER A 16 -21.79 -24.86 -38.70
C SER A 16 -21.84 -23.75 -37.65
N ARG A 17 -20.88 -22.83 -37.75
CA ARG A 17 -20.80 -21.55 -37.03
C ARG A 17 -21.95 -20.64 -37.46
N ARG A 18 -22.58 -19.95 -36.49
CA ARG A 18 -23.47 -18.76 -36.64
C ARG A 18 -25.00 -19.04 -36.61
N ALA A 19 -25.56 -19.13 -35.41
CA ALA A 19 -26.88 -18.66 -34.98
C ALA A 19 -26.95 -18.97 -33.47
N VAL A 20 -27.02 -18.01 -32.54
CA VAL A 20 -28.21 -17.23 -32.22
C VAL A 20 -27.79 -15.85 -31.68
N LEU A 21 -28.15 -14.80 -32.43
CA LEU A 21 -28.44 -13.47 -31.91
C LEU A 21 -29.94 -13.41 -31.68
N GLY A 22 -30.37 -12.93 -30.52
CA GLY A 22 -31.78 -12.70 -30.24
C GLY A 22 -32.00 -12.06 -28.88
N TRP A 23 -31.72 -10.76 -28.79
CA TRP A 23 -32.53 -9.73 -28.11
C TRP A 23 -31.90 -8.35 -28.40
N GLY A 24 -32.37 -7.69 -29.47
CA GLY A 24 -32.27 -6.24 -29.67
C GLY A 24 -33.43 -5.54 -28.93
N GLY A 25 -33.54 -4.22 -28.82
CA GLY A 25 -32.79 -3.01 -29.20
C GLY A 25 -33.25 -1.91 -28.21
N ALA A 26 -32.74 -0.68 -28.13
CA ALA A 26 -32.50 0.37 -29.11
C ALA A 26 -31.81 1.54 -28.33
N GLY A 27 -31.03 2.47 -28.89
CA GLY A 27 -30.75 2.77 -30.27
C GLY A 27 -29.49 3.65 -30.38
N LEU A 28 -28.83 3.53 -31.53
CA LEU A 28 -27.70 4.34 -31.98
C LEU A 28 -28.23 5.60 -32.67
N ALA A 29 -27.59 6.73 -32.41
CA ALA A 29 -27.45 7.81 -33.38
C ALA A 29 -25.95 8.10 -33.56
N LEU A 30 -25.42 7.67 -34.70
CA LEU A 30 -24.06 7.93 -35.17
C LEU A 30 -23.93 9.37 -35.70
N GLY A 31 -22.75 9.97 -35.55
CA GLY A 31 -22.40 11.22 -36.24
C GLY A 31 -20.92 11.61 -36.16
N ALA A 32 -20.14 11.09 -37.11
CA ALA A 32 -18.96 11.67 -37.77
C ALA A 32 -17.70 12.11 -36.98
N ALA A 33 -16.56 11.58 -37.46
CA ALA A 33 -15.18 11.92 -37.11
C ALA A 33 -14.77 13.33 -37.56
N THR A 34 -13.83 13.98 -36.86
CA THR A 34 -12.67 14.70 -37.45
C THR A 34 -11.65 15.13 -36.39
N ALA A 35 -10.37 14.82 -36.68
CA ALA A 35 -9.13 15.55 -36.41
C ALA A 35 -8.87 16.27 -35.06
N GLY A 36 -7.77 15.85 -34.41
CA GLY A 36 -6.76 16.74 -33.79
C GLY A 36 -7.22 17.73 -32.73
N GLY A 37 -6.98 17.41 -31.45
CA GLY A 37 -7.10 18.37 -30.36
C GLY A 37 -6.33 17.94 -29.14
N ALA A 38 -5.18 18.57 -28.90
CA ALA A 38 -4.48 18.53 -27.63
C ALA A 38 -5.39 19.13 -26.54
N ALA A 39 -5.86 18.29 -25.61
CA ALA A 39 -6.54 18.78 -24.42
C ALA A 39 -5.48 19.29 -23.43
N ALA A 40 -5.12 20.57 -23.56
CA ALA A 40 -4.41 21.30 -22.52
C ALA A 40 -5.35 21.44 -21.31
N ALA A 41 -5.15 20.62 -20.29
CA ALA A 41 -5.79 20.81 -18.99
C ALA A 41 -5.14 22.01 -18.30
N VAL A 42 -5.79 23.15 -18.40
CA VAL A 42 -5.42 24.38 -17.68
C VAL A 42 -5.72 24.14 -16.20
N ALA A 43 -4.67 24.09 -15.38
CA ALA A 43 -4.80 23.99 -13.93
C ALA A 43 -5.21 25.36 -13.36
N SER A 44 -6.51 25.55 -13.19
CA SER A 44 -7.05 26.60 -12.31
C SER A 44 -6.96 26.14 -10.86
N GLY A 45 -6.16 26.85 -10.08
CA GLY A 45 -6.06 26.68 -8.64
C GLY A 45 -7.41 26.93 -7.96
N GLY A 46 -7.91 25.91 -7.28
CA GLY A 46 -9.11 25.94 -6.47
C GLY A 46 -9.27 24.59 -5.78
N ASP A 47 -9.12 24.60 -4.45
CA ASP A 47 -9.42 23.59 -3.45
C ASP A 47 -9.20 22.11 -3.84
N SER A 48 -8.27 21.43 -3.17
CA SER A 48 -7.94 20.02 -3.40
C SER A 48 -9.16 19.10 -3.18
N GLY A 49 -9.93 18.93 -4.25
CA GLY A 49 -11.05 18.03 -4.36
C GLY A 49 -10.58 16.58 -4.25
N THR A 50 -11.22 15.86 -3.34
CA THR A 50 -11.12 14.42 -3.12
C THR A 50 -11.14 13.66 -4.45
N ALA A 51 -10.07 12.92 -4.75
CA ALA A 51 -10.02 12.09 -5.95
C ALA A 51 -11.03 10.94 -5.84
N PRO A 52 -11.96 10.76 -6.80
CA PRO A 52 -12.73 9.52 -6.93
C PRO A 52 -11.78 8.33 -7.12
N VAL A 53 -12.29 7.09 -7.05
CA VAL A 53 -11.50 5.91 -7.45
C VAL A 53 -11.06 6.15 -8.89
N ALA A 54 -9.81 6.59 -9.07
CA ALA A 54 -9.30 6.87 -10.39
C ALA A 54 -9.38 5.58 -11.22
N ASP A 55 -9.78 5.71 -12.48
CA ASP A 55 -9.92 4.58 -13.38
C ASP A 55 -8.60 3.79 -13.46
N SER A 56 -8.68 2.48 -13.68
CA SER A 56 -7.51 1.61 -13.73
C SER A 56 -6.52 2.13 -14.79
N GLY A 57 -5.39 2.66 -14.34
CA GLY A 57 -4.36 3.28 -15.19
C GLY A 57 -4.19 4.80 -15.10
N ALA A 58 -5.05 5.54 -14.37
CA ALA A 58 -4.88 6.99 -14.23
C ALA A 58 -3.66 7.36 -13.35
N ALA A 59 -3.19 8.61 -13.45
CA ALA A 59 -2.15 9.14 -12.56
C ALA A 59 -2.76 9.65 -11.24
N VAL A 60 -1.97 9.59 -10.16
CA VAL A 60 -2.27 10.26 -8.89
C VAL A 60 -1.37 11.48 -8.76
N ALA A 61 -1.91 12.60 -8.28
CA ALA A 61 -1.14 13.82 -8.08
C ALA A 61 0.03 13.59 -7.12
N PHE A 62 1.25 13.91 -7.57
CA PHE A 62 2.46 13.84 -6.75
C PHE A 62 2.56 15.00 -5.75
N HIS A 63 2.25 16.20 -6.22
CA HIS A 63 2.29 17.41 -5.40
C HIS A 63 1.04 17.54 -4.53
N GLY A 64 1.22 18.05 -3.31
CA GLY A 64 0.13 18.25 -2.37
C GLY A 64 0.62 18.64 -0.99
N ALA A 65 -0.32 18.97 -0.10
CA ALA A 65 0.01 19.29 1.29
C ALA A 65 0.51 18.06 2.08
N HIS A 66 -0.04 16.89 1.74
CA HIS A 66 0.34 15.59 2.28
C HIS A 66 0.92 14.75 1.14
N GLN A 67 1.83 13.83 1.46
CA GLN A 67 2.27 12.86 0.46
C GLN A 67 1.10 11.96 0.03
N ALA A 68 1.02 11.67 -1.27
CA ALA A 68 0.15 10.64 -1.79
C ALA A 68 0.55 9.24 -1.26
N GLY A 69 -0.33 8.25 -1.40
CA GLY A 69 -0.07 6.88 -0.93
C GLY A 69 -0.38 6.65 0.54
N ILE A 70 -1.00 7.63 1.22
CA ILE A 70 -1.49 7.51 2.60
C ILE A 70 -3.03 7.51 2.60
N ALA A 71 -3.65 8.68 2.44
CA ALA A 71 -5.11 8.83 2.36
C ALA A 71 -5.66 8.51 0.96
N THR A 72 -4.80 8.41 -0.06
CA THR A 72 -5.18 8.00 -1.42
C THR A 72 -5.85 6.62 -1.39
N ALA A 73 -6.80 6.39 -2.31
CA ALA A 73 -7.38 5.06 -2.56
C ALA A 73 -6.28 3.99 -2.66
N VAL A 74 -6.48 2.85 -2.00
CA VAL A 74 -5.48 1.78 -1.93
C VAL A 74 -5.35 1.10 -3.29
N GLN A 75 -4.13 1.13 -3.86
CA GLN A 75 -3.79 0.45 -5.12
C GLN A 75 -3.59 -1.05 -4.91
N ASP A 76 -3.59 -1.81 -6.00
CA ASP A 76 -3.62 -3.27 -5.90
C ASP A 76 -2.27 -3.91 -5.53
N ARG A 77 -1.15 -3.25 -5.83
CA ARG A 77 0.22 -3.77 -5.65
C ARG A 77 1.09 -2.82 -4.83
N LEU A 78 2.07 -3.41 -4.16
CA LEU A 78 3.09 -2.74 -3.36
C LEU A 78 4.48 -3.25 -3.75
N HIS A 79 5.43 -2.32 -3.85
CA HIS A 79 6.83 -2.60 -3.61
C HIS A 79 7.34 -1.62 -2.56
N PHE A 80 7.68 -2.14 -1.38
CA PHE A 80 8.25 -1.37 -0.30
C PHE A 80 9.75 -1.63 -0.26
N ALA A 81 10.57 -0.59 -0.09
CA ALA A 81 12.00 -0.74 0.14
C ALA A 81 12.46 0.18 1.27
N ALA A 82 13.30 -0.36 2.13
CA ALA A 82 14.08 0.40 3.10
C ALA A 82 15.53 0.50 2.61
N PHE A 83 16.15 1.65 2.85
CA PHE A 83 17.50 2.01 2.44
C PHE A 83 18.31 2.40 3.66
N ASP A 84 19.58 2.00 3.67
CA ASP A 84 20.59 2.52 4.59
C ASP A 84 21.44 3.55 3.83
N VAL A 85 21.68 4.72 4.45
CA VAL A 85 22.49 5.79 3.86
C VAL A 85 23.96 5.49 4.15
N THR A 86 24.74 5.31 3.08
CA THR A 86 26.15 4.92 3.14
C THR A 86 27.12 6.09 3.01
N THR A 87 26.66 7.23 2.48
CA THR A 87 27.45 8.47 2.51
C THR A 87 27.37 9.12 3.89
N GLU A 88 28.45 9.77 4.32
CA GLU A 88 28.49 10.61 5.51
C GLU A 88 28.28 12.10 5.16
N ASP A 89 28.25 12.45 3.87
CA ASP A 89 28.08 13.82 3.40
C ASP A 89 26.59 14.19 3.29
N ARG A 90 26.17 15.15 4.12
CA ARG A 90 24.82 15.73 4.12
C ARG A 90 24.44 16.33 2.77
N ALA A 91 25.37 16.98 2.08
CA ALA A 91 25.11 17.62 0.80
C ALA A 91 24.82 16.56 -0.30
N GLU A 92 25.51 15.43 -0.26
CA GLU A 92 25.25 14.31 -1.16
C GLU A 92 23.89 13.68 -0.92
N LEU A 93 23.52 13.45 0.34
CA LEU A 93 22.18 12.96 0.69
C LEU A 93 21.08 13.91 0.17
N ILE A 94 21.22 15.22 0.41
CA ILE A 94 20.29 16.24 -0.10
C ILE A 94 20.23 16.20 -1.63
N ALA A 95 21.37 16.03 -2.32
CA ALA A 95 21.40 15.91 -3.77
C ALA A 95 20.62 14.68 -4.27
N VAL A 96 20.74 13.53 -3.59
CA VAL A 96 19.95 12.34 -3.93
C VAL A 96 18.46 12.57 -3.69
N LEU A 97 18.05 13.15 -2.55
CA LEU A 97 16.64 13.44 -2.26
C LEU A 97 16.00 14.36 -3.31
N LYS A 98 16.74 15.37 -3.79
CA LYS A 98 16.30 16.23 -4.90
C LYS A 98 16.13 15.44 -6.21
N LYS A 99 17.11 14.60 -6.57
CA LYS A 99 17.02 13.75 -7.77
C LYS A 99 15.88 12.74 -7.69
N TRP A 100 15.73 12.08 -6.55
CA TRP A 100 14.61 11.17 -6.24
C TRP A 100 13.26 11.86 -6.38
N THR A 101 13.12 13.10 -5.88
CA THR A 101 11.87 13.87 -6.04
C THR A 101 11.52 14.07 -7.51
N ARG A 102 12.50 14.48 -8.34
CA ARG A 102 12.27 14.70 -9.77
C ARG A 102 11.96 13.40 -10.51
N ALA A 103 12.64 12.31 -10.17
CA ALA A 103 12.34 11.00 -10.72
C ALA A 103 10.92 10.54 -10.33
N ALA A 104 10.54 10.72 -9.07
CA ALA A 104 9.22 10.37 -8.56
C ALA A 104 8.10 11.12 -9.28
N GLU A 105 8.22 12.45 -9.43
CA GLU A 105 7.26 13.28 -10.16
C GLU A 105 7.05 12.80 -11.61
N ARG A 106 8.12 12.35 -12.28
CA ARG A 106 8.04 11.80 -13.64
C ARG A 106 7.34 10.45 -13.65
N MET A 107 7.80 9.53 -12.81
CA MET A 107 7.27 8.15 -12.78
C MET A 107 5.80 8.11 -12.36
N THR A 108 5.37 8.92 -11.38
CA THR A 108 3.94 8.98 -10.98
C THR A 108 3.03 9.53 -12.09
N ALA A 109 3.61 10.23 -13.07
CA ALA A 109 2.92 10.68 -14.28
C ALA A 109 3.07 9.70 -15.46
N GLY A 110 3.64 8.50 -15.25
CA GLY A 110 3.89 7.50 -16.29
C GLY A 110 4.98 7.89 -17.28
N ARG A 111 5.92 8.75 -16.88
CA ARG A 111 7.05 9.19 -17.71
C ARG A 111 8.35 8.57 -17.21
N SER A 112 9.25 8.26 -18.13
CA SER A 112 10.60 7.79 -17.81
C SER A 112 11.41 8.83 -17.04
N VAL A 113 12.33 8.36 -16.21
CA VAL A 113 13.32 9.17 -15.49
C VAL A 113 14.28 9.87 -16.47
N GLY A 114 14.68 11.10 -16.15
CA GLY A 114 15.68 11.85 -16.90
C GLY A 114 15.34 12.03 -18.38
N GLU A 115 16.34 11.81 -19.24
CA GLU A 115 16.19 11.85 -20.71
C GLU A 115 15.49 10.61 -21.28
N GLY A 116 15.34 9.55 -20.48
CA GLY A 116 14.54 8.38 -20.81
C GLY A 116 15.34 7.07 -20.85
N ALA A 117 14.64 6.02 -21.28
CA ALA A 117 15.19 4.67 -21.36
C ALA A 117 15.92 4.36 -22.67
N VAL A 118 15.72 5.21 -23.68
CA VAL A 118 16.38 5.15 -24.98
C VAL A 118 17.09 6.48 -25.16
N SER A 119 18.41 6.42 -25.35
CA SER A 119 19.29 7.57 -25.51
C SER A 119 19.78 7.66 -26.95
N GLU A 120 19.94 8.88 -27.47
CA GLU A 120 20.58 9.15 -28.76
C GLU A 120 22.11 8.93 -28.68
N LEU A 121 22.70 9.08 -27.48
CA LEU A 121 24.11 8.78 -27.23
C LEU A 121 24.25 7.30 -26.87
N ALA A 122 24.67 6.49 -27.85
CA ALA A 122 24.73 5.03 -27.75
C ALA A 122 25.72 4.53 -26.69
N GLU A 123 26.75 5.32 -26.36
CA GLU A 123 27.81 4.95 -25.43
C GLU A 123 27.46 5.27 -23.96
N ALA A 124 26.38 6.02 -23.71
CA ALA A 124 25.96 6.38 -22.35
C ALA A 124 24.91 5.40 -21.80
N PRO A 125 25.00 5.00 -20.52
CA PRO A 125 23.91 4.29 -19.87
C PRO A 125 22.63 5.16 -19.88
N PRO A 126 21.44 4.59 -20.17
CA PRO A 126 20.20 5.35 -20.15
C PRO A 126 19.85 5.84 -18.74
N ASP A 127 19.05 6.90 -18.66
CA ASP A 127 18.61 7.51 -17.41
C ASP A 127 17.51 6.71 -16.71
N ASP A 128 16.75 5.94 -17.48
CA ASP A 128 15.69 5.04 -17.01
C ASP A 128 15.99 3.61 -17.46
N THR A 129 15.69 2.62 -16.63
CA THR A 129 15.98 1.21 -16.94
C THR A 129 15.02 0.57 -17.95
N GLY A 130 13.92 1.23 -18.29
CA GLY A 130 13.09 0.95 -19.46
C GLY A 130 12.03 -0.14 -19.31
N GLU A 131 12.01 -0.89 -18.21
CA GLU A 131 11.04 -1.98 -18.04
C GLU A 131 9.59 -1.49 -17.87
N ALA A 132 9.34 -0.19 -17.67
CA ALA A 132 7.98 0.36 -17.65
C ALA A 132 7.54 1.02 -18.98
N LEU A 133 8.35 0.95 -20.04
CA LEU A 133 7.98 1.49 -21.35
C LEU A 133 6.68 0.85 -21.87
N GLY A 134 5.73 1.70 -22.31
CA GLY A 134 4.42 1.26 -22.79
C GLY A 134 3.39 0.97 -21.70
N LEU A 135 3.77 1.02 -20.42
CA LEU A 135 2.83 0.90 -19.31
C LEU A 135 2.19 2.25 -18.96
N LYS A 136 1.00 2.20 -18.36
CA LYS A 136 0.29 3.38 -17.86
C LYS A 136 0.89 3.84 -16.51
N PRO A 137 0.58 5.06 -16.03
CA PRO A 137 0.91 5.48 -14.67
C PRO A 137 0.41 4.53 -13.57
N SER A 138 -0.69 3.81 -13.82
CA SER A 138 -1.20 2.76 -12.94
C SER A 138 -1.39 3.19 -11.48
N ARG A 139 -1.89 4.42 -11.30
CA ARG A 139 -2.10 5.09 -10.01
C ARG A 139 -0.86 5.07 -9.11
N LEU A 140 0.34 5.08 -9.70
CA LEU A 140 1.58 5.05 -8.95
C LEU A 140 1.64 6.20 -7.95
N THR A 141 1.89 5.86 -6.69
CA THR A 141 2.29 6.80 -5.64
C THR A 141 3.62 6.36 -5.06
N LEU A 142 4.49 7.33 -4.78
CA LEU A 142 5.75 7.12 -4.08
C LEU A 142 5.74 7.94 -2.80
N THR A 143 5.83 7.26 -1.65
CA THR A 143 5.81 7.88 -0.32
C THR A 143 7.15 7.62 0.36
N ILE A 144 7.86 8.68 0.74
CA ILE A 144 9.13 8.59 1.46
C ILE A 144 8.92 8.74 2.97
N GLY A 145 9.73 8.06 3.78
CA GLY A 145 9.79 8.26 5.23
C GLY A 145 11.21 8.11 5.77
N PHE A 146 11.50 8.76 6.90
CA PHE A 146 12.82 8.78 7.54
C PHE A 146 12.80 7.99 8.85
N GLY A 147 13.66 6.99 8.95
CA GLY A 147 13.76 6.10 10.11
C GLY A 147 14.66 6.68 11.20
N PRO A 148 14.65 6.12 12.42
CA PRO A 148 15.46 6.58 13.55
C PRO A 148 16.95 6.68 13.24
N GLY A 149 17.49 5.75 12.44
CA GLY A 149 18.91 5.68 12.09
C GLY A 149 19.44 6.96 11.43
N LEU A 150 18.60 7.66 10.66
CA LEU A 150 18.97 8.92 9.99
C LEU A 150 19.29 10.06 10.98
N PHE A 151 18.77 9.97 12.20
CA PHE A 151 18.91 10.97 13.27
C PHE A 151 19.93 10.56 14.34
N GLU A 152 20.70 9.49 14.11
CA GLU A 152 21.74 9.09 15.05
C GLU A 152 22.80 10.20 15.21
N LYS A 153 23.34 10.32 16.42
CA LYS A 153 24.30 11.35 16.77
C LYS A 153 25.50 11.36 15.81
N GLY A 154 25.84 12.53 15.29
CA GLY A 154 26.94 12.69 14.35
C GLY A 154 26.60 12.38 12.89
N ARG A 155 25.37 11.94 12.58
CA ARG A 155 24.89 11.78 11.20
C ARG A 155 24.16 13.03 10.74
N PHE A 156 24.72 13.72 9.75
CA PHE A 156 24.11 14.86 9.05
C PHE A 156 23.69 16.07 9.92
N GLY A 157 23.99 16.08 11.22
CA GLY A 157 23.57 17.12 12.16
C GLY A 157 22.05 17.19 12.34
N LEU A 158 21.39 16.03 12.47
CA LEU A 158 19.93 15.90 12.57
C LEU A 158 19.44 15.40 13.93
N GLU A 159 20.32 15.12 14.90
CA GLU A 159 19.96 14.53 16.20
C GLU A 159 18.84 15.30 16.92
N ASP A 160 18.93 16.63 16.95
CA ASP A 160 17.94 17.51 17.61
C ASP A 160 16.66 17.70 16.78
N ARG A 161 16.61 17.11 15.58
CA ARG A 161 15.45 17.15 14.67
C ARG A 161 14.62 15.87 14.72
N ARG A 162 15.06 14.83 15.46
CA ARG A 162 14.29 13.59 15.65
C ARG A 162 12.97 13.91 16.34
N PRO A 163 11.81 13.57 15.76
CA PRO A 163 10.53 13.80 16.42
C PRO A 163 10.37 12.87 17.62
N GLU A 164 9.79 13.35 18.72
CA GLU A 164 9.56 12.53 19.93
C GLU A 164 8.64 11.33 19.68
N ALA A 165 7.71 11.45 18.73
CA ALA A 165 6.80 10.37 18.34
C ALA A 165 7.50 9.30 17.46
N LEU A 166 8.70 9.57 16.94
CA LEU A 166 9.56 8.59 16.26
C LEU A 166 10.36 7.80 17.30
N ILE A 167 9.64 7.12 18.18
CA ILE A 167 10.22 6.29 19.24
C ILE A 167 10.86 5.02 18.68
N ASP A 168 11.71 4.39 19.49
CA ASP A 168 12.02 2.99 19.29
C ASP A 168 10.80 2.17 19.76
N LEU A 169 10.27 1.33 18.89
CA LEU A 169 9.11 0.49 19.26
C LEU A 169 9.50 -0.43 20.41
N PRO A 170 8.63 -0.60 21.44
CA PRO A 170 8.90 -1.54 22.50
C PRO A 170 8.91 -2.97 21.95
N ALA A 171 9.58 -3.88 22.66
CA ALA A 171 9.44 -5.30 22.38
C ALA A 171 8.01 -5.75 22.71
N PHE A 172 7.42 -6.57 21.84
CA PHE A 172 6.12 -7.18 22.07
C PHE A 172 6.27 -8.69 22.30
N PRO A 173 5.46 -9.30 23.19
CA PRO A 173 5.39 -10.76 23.28
C PRO A 173 5.14 -11.40 21.90
N GLY A 174 5.89 -12.47 21.59
CA GLY A 174 5.80 -13.16 20.30
C GLY A 174 6.66 -12.59 19.17
N ASP A 175 7.35 -11.47 19.40
CA ASP A 175 8.31 -10.91 18.43
C ASP A 175 9.43 -11.91 18.11
N ASN A 176 9.65 -12.15 16.82
CA ASN A 176 10.77 -12.91 16.29
C ASN A 176 11.40 -12.16 15.10
N LEU A 177 11.80 -10.91 15.38
CA LEU A 177 12.17 -9.95 14.35
C LEU A 177 13.53 -10.26 13.73
N ASP A 178 13.56 -10.48 12.42
CA ASP A 178 14.78 -10.53 11.63
C ASP A 178 15.34 -9.10 11.49
N LYS A 179 16.54 -8.87 12.06
CA LYS A 179 17.23 -7.58 12.00
C LYS A 179 17.56 -7.15 10.58
N ASN A 180 17.79 -8.08 9.67
CA ASN A 180 18.10 -7.79 8.27
C ASN A 180 16.85 -7.39 7.47
N ARG A 181 15.66 -7.67 7.99
CA ARG A 181 14.35 -7.27 7.43
C ARG A 181 13.60 -6.28 8.34
N SER A 182 14.36 -5.51 9.12
CA SER A 182 13.86 -4.54 10.09
C SER A 182 14.67 -3.25 10.02
N GLY A 183 14.10 -2.14 10.50
CA GLY A 183 14.72 -0.82 10.48
C GLY A 183 14.94 -0.25 9.07
N GLY A 184 15.97 0.58 8.94
CA GLY A 184 16.32 1.32 7.73
C GLY A 184 16.32 2.83 7.97
N ASP A 185 17.25 3.55 7.34
CA ASP A 185 17.36 5.01 7.46
C ASP A 185 16.26 5.74 6.69
N ILE A 186 15.88 5.22 5.52
CA ILE A 186 14.85 5.81 4.65
C ILE A 186 13.99 4.70 4.08
N CYS A 187 12.66 4.87 4.05
CA CYS A 187 11.79 3.99 3.27
C CYS A 187 11.20 4.69 2.05
N VAL A 188 10.93 3.92 1.01
CA VAL A 188 10.04 4.30 -0.09
C VAL A 188 8.96 3.24 -0.25
N GLN A 189 7.71 3.67 -0.12
CA GLN A 189 6.53 2.88 -0.46
C GLN A 189 6.09 3.21 -1.89
N ALA A 190 6.23 2.25 -2.81
CA ALA A 190 5.69 2.35 -4.16
C ALA A 190 4.40 1.52 -4.27
N CYS A 191 3.26 2.19 -4.43
CA CYS A 191 1.97 1.54 -4.64
C CYS A 191 1.44 1.86 -6.04
N ALA A 192 1.04 0.84 -6.78
CA ALA A 192 0.48 0.95 -8.13
C ALA A 192 -0.49 -0.22 -8.39
N ASP A 193 -1.32 -0.14 -9.43
CA ASP A 193 -2.17 -1.28 -9.82
C ASP A 193 -1.40 -2.33 -10.64
N ASP A 194 -0.29 -1.91 -11.25
CA ASP A 194 0.62 -2.76 -11.99
C ASP A 194 1.90 -3.01 -11.16
N PRO A 195 2.28 -4.27 -10.88
CA PRO A 195 3.43 -4.57 -10.04
C PRO A 195 4.76 -4.19 -10.72
N GLN A 196 4.83 -4.24 -12.06
CA GLN A 196 6.02 -3.88 -12.82
C GLN A 196 6.30 -2.37 -12.72
N VAL A 197 5.25 -1.54 -12.68
CA VAL A 197 5.37 -0.09 -12.44
C VAL A 197 5.90 0.21 -11.03
N ALA A 198 5.44 -0.50 -10.00
CA ALA A 198 5.96 -0.34 -8.64
C ALA A 198 7.43 -0.82 -8.52
N VAL A 199 7.77 -1.94 -9.18
CA VAL A 199 9.14 -2.47 -9.22
C VAL A 199 10.10 -1.52 -9.94
N HIS A 200 9.69 -1.02 -11.11
CA HIS A 200 10.43 -0.03 -11.89
C HIS A 200 10.78 1.21 -11.07
N ALA A 201 9.81 1.73 -10.32
CA ALA A 201 10.03 2.93 -9.53
C ALA A 201 11.10 2.73 -8.45
N ILE A 202 10.99 1.67 -7.65
CA ILE A 202 11.99 1.35 -6.61
C ILE A 202 13.36 1.06 -7.24
N ARG A 203 13.41 0.32 -8.35
CA ARG A 203 14.67 -0.01 -9.05
C ARG A 203 15.38 1.26 -9.54
N ASN A 204 14.67 2.20 -10.15
CA ASN A 204 15.26 3.45 -10.62
C ASN A 204 15.71 4.34 -9.47
N LEU A 205 14.95 4.42 -8.37
CA LEU A 205 15.39 5.15 -7.18
C LEU A 205 16.67 4.55 -6.58
N ALA A 206 16.75 3.22 -6.48
CA ALA A 206 17.97 2.53 -6.04
C ALA A 206 19.16 2.80 -6.97
N ARG A 207 18.95 2.80 -8.30
CA ARG A 207 19.98 3.16 -9.29
C ARG A 207 20.51 4.58 -9.08
N ILE A 208 19.62 5.56 -8.90
CA ILE A 208 19.99 6.97 -8.69
C ILE A 208 20.78 7.16 -7.39
N ALA A 209 20.48 6.36 -6.35
CA ALA A 209 21.14 6.44 -5.06
C ALA A 209 22.45 5.64 -4.97
N PHE A 210 22.84 4.95 -6.04
CA PHE A 210 24.00 4.07 -6.03
C PHE A 210 25.27 4.78 -5.52
N GLY A 211 25.97 4.13 -4.59
CA GLY A 211 27.17 4.66 -3.92
C GLY A 211 26.87 5.62 -2.76
N LYS A 212 25.62 6.05 -2.56
CA LYS A 212 25.20 6.97 -1.47
C LYS A 212 24.18 6.34 -0.52
N MET A 213 23.38 5.41 -1.01
CA MET A 213 22.50 4.55 -0.22
C MET A 213 22.47 3.15 -0.80
N ALA A 214 22.12 2.17 0.03
CA ALA A 214 21.93 0.78 -0.38
C ALA A 214 20.55 0.30 0.08
N VAL A 215 19.91 -0.57 -0.71
CA VAL A 215 18.67 -1.25 -0.29
C VAL A 215 19.03 -2.18 0.87
N ARG A 216 18.43 -1.94 2.04
CA ARG A 216 18.57 -2.77 3.23
C ARG A 216 17.70 -4.02 3.12
N TRP A 217 16.43 -3.81 2.79
CA TRP A 217 15.45 -4.86 2.53
C TRP A 217 14.33 -4.33 1.65
N SER A 218 13.65 -5.23 0.95
CA SER A 218 12.43 -4.90 0.20
C SER A 218 11.35 -5.95 0.39
N GLN A 219 10.10 -5.57 0.12
CA GLN A 219 8.94 -6.45 0.20
C GLN A 219 7.98 -6.14 -0.95
N LEU A 220 7.64 -7.17 -1.72
CA LEU A 220 6.53 -7.13 -2.66
C LEU A 220 5.22 -7.49 -1.94
N GLY A 221 4.14 -6.81 -2.32
CA GLY A 221 2.79 -7.10 -1.87
C GLY A 221 1.83 -7.14 -3.06
N PHE A 222 0.99 -8.16 -3.14
CA PHE A 222 0.18 -8.44 -4.34
C PHE A 222 -1.32 -8.30 -4.12
N GLY A 223 -1.81 -8.14 -2.90
CA GLY A 223 -3.22 -7.92 -2.63
C GLY A 223 -3.38 -6.90 -1.52
N LYS A 224 -4.06 -5.78 -1.81
CA LYS A 224 -4.46 -4.84 -0.75
C LYS A 224 -5.26 -5.60 0.32
N THR A 225 -4.93 -5.40 1.59
CA THR A 225 -5.64 -5.95 2.76
C THR A 225 -6.12 -4.80 3.65
N SER A 226 -6.45 -3.70 3.00
CA SER A 226 -6.86 -2.45 3.63
C SER A 226 -7.68 -1.66 2.64
N SER A 227 -8.57 -0.82 3.15
CA SER A 227 -9.42 0.06 2.34
C SER A 227 -9.44 1.46 2.95
N THR A 228 -9.22 2.47 2.11
CA THR A 228 -9.49 3.89 2.42
C THR A 228 -10.73 4.40 1.68
N THR A 229 -11.39 3.52 0.92
CA THR A 229 -12.59 3.78 0.11
C THR A 229 -13.69 2.86 0.60
N PRO A 230 -14.40 3.23 1.69
CA PRO A 230 -15.31 2.31 2.37
C PRO A 230 -16.36 1.75 1.41
N ASP A 231 -16.88 2.56 0.48
CA ASP A 231 -17.94 2.19 -0.47
C ASP A 231 -17.56 1.17 -1.54
N ALA A 232 -16.27 0.92 -1.74
CA ALA A 232 -15.80 -0.16 -2.61
C ALA A 232 -15.86 -1.52 -1.89
N GLN A 233 -15.75 -2.61 -2.65
CA GLN A 233 -15.62 -3.93 -2.07
C GLN A 233 -14.36 -4.02 -1.19
N THR A 234 -14.54 -4.36 0.08
CA THR A 234 -13.43 -4.62 1.01
C THR A 234 -12.65 -5.86 0.53
N PRO A 235 -11.31 -5.76 0.39
CA PRO A 235 -10.50 -6.89 -0.05
C PRO A 235 -10.40 -7.95 1.05
N ARG A 236 -9.87 -9.13 0.71
CA ARG A 236 -9.60 -10.22 1.66
C ARG A 236 -8.10 -10.41 1.88
N ASN A 237 -7.72 -10.81 3.09
CA ASN A 237 -6.35 -11.23 3.42
C ASN A 237 -6.14 -12.74 3.17
N MET A 238 -4.92 -13.23 3.39
CA MET A 238 -4.56 -14.64 3.14
C MET A 238 -5.23 -15.64 4.10
N MET A 239 -5.79 -15.17 5.23
CA MET A 239 -6.64 -15.98 6.10
C MET A 239 -8.08 -16.09 5.61
N GLY A 240 -8.42 -15.36 4.53
CA GLY A 240 -9.71 -15.41 3.84
C GLY A 240 -10.76 -14.45 4.41
N PHE A 241 -10.42 -13.61 5.38
CA PHE A 241 -11.33 -12.62 5.96
C PHE A 241 -11.27 -11.29 5.22
N LYS A 242 -12.40 -10.56 5.18
CA LYS A 242 -12.41 -9.17 4.70
C LYS A 242 -11.54 -8.30 5.62
N ASP A 243 -10.66 -7.50 5.03
CA ASP A 243 -9.71 -6.69 5.78
C ASP A 243 -9.72 -5.23 5.30
N GLY A 244 -10.12 -4.33 6.20
CA GLY A 244 -10.27 -2.90 5.91
C GLY A 244 -11.65 -2.31 6.18
N THR A 245 -12.64 -3.11 6.62
CA THR A 245 -14.02 -2.68 6.89
C THR A 245 -14.11 -1.44 7.80
N ARG A 246 -13.46 -1.49 8.97
CA ARG A 246 -13.33 -0.37 9.89
C ARG A 246 -11.93 0.18 9.80
N ASN A 247 -11.79 1.25 9.03
CA ASN A 247 -10.54 1.97 8.81
C ASN A 247 -10.85 3.46 8.63
N ILE A 248 -9.82 4.30 8.65
CA ILE A 248 -9.97 5.72 8.35
C ILE A 248 -10.11 5.90 6.83
N ALA A 249 -11.25 6.40 6.38
CA ALA A 249 -11.49 6.71 4.98
C ALA A 249 -10.65 7.91 4.53
N GLY A 250 -10.17 7.89 3.29
CA GLY A 250 -9.43 9.01 2.70
C GLY A 250 -10.27 10.30 2.58
N THR A 251 -11.59 10.16 2.58
CA THR A 251 -12.56 11.26 2.53
C THR A 251 -12.91 11.81 3.93
N ASP A 252 -12.59 11.09 5.01
CA ASP A 252 -12.86 11.55 6.37
C ASP A 252 -11.76 12.50 6.86
N LYS A 253 -11.85 13.76 6.42
CA LYS A 253 -10.90 14.82 6.76
C LYS A 253 -10.79 15.01 8.29
N LYS A 254 -11.86 14.78 9.04
CA LYS A 254 -11.86 14.96 10.50
C LYS A 254 -11.06 13.85 11.19
N ALA A 255 -11.30 12.59 10.83
CA ALA A 255 -10.53 11.46 11.36
C ALA A 255 -9.06 11.54 10.93
N LEU A 256 -8.79 11.88 9.67
CA LEU A 256 -7.42 12.08 9.18
C LEU A 256 -6.66 13.15 9.97
N THR A 257 -7.27 14.32 10.18
CA THR A 257 -6.67 15.41 10.97
C THR A 257 -6.45 15.01 12.42
N LYS A 258 -7.38 14.26 13.01
CA LYS A 258 -7.29 13.85 14.41
C LYS A 258 -6.24 12.76 14.63
N HIS A 259 -6.20 11.76 13.75
CA HIS A 259 -5.53 10.49 14.00
C HIS A 259 -4.36 10.18 13.06
N VAL A 260 -4.19 10.87 11.94
CA VAL A 260 -3.18 10.53 10.91
C VAL A 260 -2.18 11.66 10.69
N TRP A 261 -2.64 12.89 10.52
CA TRP A 261 -1.78 14.03 10.18
C TRP A 261 -1.20 14.71 11.41
N VAL A 262 0.12 14.91 11.40
CA VAL A 262 0.83 15.72 12.39
C VAL A 262 0.44 17.18 12.22
N SER A 263 0.00 17.82 13.30
CA SER A 263 -0.23 19.26 13.32
C SER A 263 1.07 20.00 13.66
N GLY A 264 1.15 21.29 13.32
CA GLY A 264 2.32 22.11 13.67
C GLY A 264 2.55 22.32 15.17
N LYS A 265 1.71 21.75 16.05
CA LYS A 265 1.83 21.83 17.51
C LYS A 265 2.37 20.55 18.16
N ASP A 266 2.46 19.43 17.41
CA ASP A 266 2.71 18.11 18.00
C ASP A 266 4.18 17.67 17.98
N GLY A 267 5.07 18.49 17.40
CA GLY A 267 6.45 18.09 17.21
C GLY A 267 7.26 19.11 16.42
N PRO A 268 8.42 18.72 15.89
CA PRO A 268 9.26 19.64 15.14
C PRO A 268 8.53 20.13 13.88
N GLY A 269 8.69 21.41 13.55
CA GLY A 269 7.91 22.07 12.49
C GLY A 269 7.95 21.36 11.13
N TRP A 270 9.07 20.70 10.81
CA TRP A 270 9.26 19.98 9.55
C TRP A 270 8.32 18.76 9.37
N MET A 271 7.67 18.29 10.44
CA MET A 271 6.70 17.21 10.38
C MET A 271 5.26 17.71 10.21
N ALA A 272 4.99 19.02 10.20
CA ALA A 272 3.64 19.54 10.06
C ALA A 272 3.01 19.13 8.72
N GLY A 273 1.91 18.37 8.75
CA GLY A 273 1.29 17.76 7.56
C GLY A 273 1.87 16.41 7.17
N GLY A 274 2.88 15.91 7.88
CA GLY A 274 3.38 14.54 7.79
C GLY A 274 2.55 13.54 8.58
N SER A 275 3.06 12.32 8.71
CA SER A 275 2.50 11.22 9.50
C SER A 275 3.62 10.30 10.00
N TYR A 276 3.33 9.37 10.90
CA TYR A 276 4.27 8.30 11.28
C TYR A 276 3.79 6.97 10.76
N LEU A 277 4.68 6.24 10.11
CA LEU A 277 4.44 4.91 9.56
C LEU A 277 5.06 3.86 10.47
N VAL A 278 4.28 2.85 10.83
CA VAL A 278 4.79 1.58 11.36
C VAL A 278 4.61 0.50 10.29
N ALA A 279 5.69 -0.22 10.00
CA ALA A 279 5.71 -1.38 9.10
C ALA A 279 6.00 -2.64 9.91
N ARG A 280 5.18 -3.68 9.73
CA ARG A 280 5.36 -4.99 10.37
C ARG A 280 5.20 -6.08 9.32
N ARG A 281 6.23 -6.92 9.15
CA ARG A 281 6.09 -8.16 8.38
C ARG A 281 5.53 -9.23 9.30
N ILE A 282 4.28 -9.62 9.06
CA ILE A 282 3.54 -10.58 9.88
C ILE A 282 3.36 -11.85 9.06
N ARG A 283 4.14 -12.88 9.40
CA ARG A 283 3.97 -14.20 8.79
C ARG A 283 2.72 -14.86 9.35
N MET A 284 1.94 -15.52 8.49
CA MET A 284 0.80 -16.34 8.89
C MET A 284 1.20 -17.81 8.90
N HIS A 285 0.73 -18.56 9.89
CA HIS A 285 0.85 -20.01 9.96
C HIS A 285 -0.31 -20.64 9.17
N ILE A 286 -0.25 -20.51 7.84
CA ILE A 286 -1.32 -20.85 6.90
C ILE A 286 -1.80 -22.29 7.09
N GLU A 287 -0.88 -23.24 7.18
CA GLU A 287 -1.22 -24.65 7.28
C GLU A 287 -1.94 -24.98 8.60
N THR A 288 -1.59 -24.30 9.69
CA THR A 288 -2.29 -24.46 10.98
C THR A 288 -3.68 -23.85 10.89
N TRP A 289 -3.78 -22.61 10.37
CA TRP A 289 -5.04 -21.88 10.23
C TRP A 289 -6.06 -22.61 9.36
N ASP A 290 -5.62 -23.20 8.25
CA ASP A 290 -6.51 -23.88 7.30
C ASP A 290 -7.10 -25.20 7.86
N ARG A 291 -6.57 -25.69 8.98
CA ARG A 291 -7.09 -26.86 9.71
C ARG A 291 -8.00 -26.47 10.88
N THR A 292 -8.06 -25.19 11.23
CA THR A 292 -8.94 -24.64 12.26
C THR A 292 -10.39 -24.64 11.77
N SER A 293 -11.34 -24.98 12.64
CA SER A 293 -12.76 -24.99 12.27
C SER A 293 -13.24 -23.59 11.90
N LEU A 294 -14.23 -23.48 10.99
CA LEU A 294 -14.78 -22.17 10.60
C LEU A 294 -15.25 -21.35 11.82
N LYS A 295 -15.94 -22.00 12.77
CA LYS A 295 -16.43 -21.35 13.99
C LYS A 295 -15.30 -20.74 14.80
N GLU A 296 -14.20 -21.46 14.94
CA GLU A 296 -13.03 -21.01 15.68
C GLU A 296 -12.31 -19.87 14.95
N GLN A 297 -12.17 -19.95 13.62
CA GLN A 297 -11.65 -18.83 12.83
C GLN A 297 -12.50 -17.55 13.01
N GLU A 298 -13.82 -17.67 12.99
CA GLU A 298 -14.74 -16.54 13.19
C GLU A 298 -14.71 -16.01 14.63
N ASP A 299 -14.55 -16.87 15.62
CA ASP A 299 -14.39 -16.51 17.03
C ASP A 299 -13.10 -15.73 17.29
N ILE A 300 -12.00 -16.19 16.71
CA ILE A 300 -10.68 -15.53 16.80
C ILE A 300 -10.75 -14.13 16.20
N ILE A 301 -11.38 -13.97 15.03
CA ILE A 301 -11.48 -12.65 14.38
C ILE A 301 -12.55 -11.77 15.05
N GLY A 302 -13.67 -12.34 15.48
CA GLY A 302 -14.85 -11.64 16.00
C GLY A 302 -15.82 -11.17 14.91
N ARG A 303 -15.76 -11.75 13.71
CA ARG A 303 -16.65 -11.50 12.55
C ARG A 303 -16.86 -12.80 11.79
N ASP A 304 -17.97 -12.92 11.06
CA ASP A 304 -18.15 -14.06 10.17
C ASP A 304 -17.23 -13.96 8.94
N LYS A 305 -16.87 -15.10 8.34
CA LYS A 305 -15.91 -15.13 7.21
C LYS A 305 -16.56 -14.76 5.88
N GLY A 306 -17.85 -15.07 5.72
CA GLY A 306 -18.57 -14.91 4.45
C GLY A 306 -18.87 -13.45 4.14
N GLU A 307 -19.77 -12.85 4.92
CA GLU A 307 -20.19 -11.45 4.82
C GLU A 307 -19.21 -10.51 5.52
N GLY A 308 -18.54 -10.95 6.59
CA GLY A 308 -17.70 -10.06 7.40
C GLY A 308 -18.49 -9.25 8.42
N ALA A 309 -19.74 -9.63 8.72
CA ALA A 309 -20.57 -8.99 9.72
C ALA A 309 -20.06 -9.30 11.14
N PRO A 310 -20.21 -8.37 12.10
CA PRO A 310 -20.01 -8.69 13.52
C PRO A 310 -21.01 -9.73 14.00
N PHE A 311 -20.69 -10.42 15.10
CA PHE A 311 -21.61 -11.37 15.72
C PHE A 311 -22.96 -10.72 16.08
N GLY A 312 -24.05 -11.41 15.70
CA GLY A 312 -25.42 -10.94 15.89
C GLY A 312 -25.88 -9.87 14.90
N LYS A 313 -25.13 -9.62 13.82
CA LYS A 313 -25.44 -8.66 12.74
C LYS A 313 -25.50 -9.37 11.39
N SER A 314 -25.95 -8.67 10.35
CA SER A 314 -26.19 -9.27 9.02
C SER A 314 -25.39 -8.65 7.89
N LYS A 315 -24.76 -7.49 8.11
CA LYS A 315 -23.94 -6.79 7.11
C LYS A 315 -22.56 -6.45 7.63
N GLU A 316 -21.60 -6.44 6.72
CA GLU A 316 -20.20 -6.13 6.99
C GLU A 316 -20.02 -4.84 7.82
N ARG A 317 -20.77 -3.79 7.46
CA ARG A 317 -20.66 -2.45 8.04
C ARG A 317 -21.60 -2.18 9.21
N ASP A 318 -22.34 -3.18 9.67
CA ASP A 318 -23.09 -3.03 10.91
C ASP A 318 -22.12 -2.74 12.07
N GLU A 319 -22.54 -1.85 12.99
CA GLU A 319 -21.71 -1.50 14.15
C GLU A 319 -21.53 -2.72 15.07
N PRO A 320 -20.28 -3.06 15.46
CA PRO A 320 -20.00 -4.22 16.29
C PRO A 320 -20.47 -4.01 17.73
N ASN A 321 -21.13 -5.03 18.30
CA ASN A 321 -21.28 -5.11 19.76
C ASN A 321 -20.08 -5.87 20.34
N LEU A 322 -19.09 -5.13 20.85
CA LEU A 322 -17.84 -5.72 21.36
C LEU A 322 -18.05 -6.76 22.48
N LYS A 323 -19.11 -6.62 23.29
CA LYS A 323 -19.43 -7.55 24.37
C LYS A 323 -19.98 -8.89 23.87
N ALA A 324 -20.46 -8.94 22.62
CA ALA A 324 -20.93 -10.17 21.99
C ALA A 324 -19.80 -11.02 21.38
N MET A 325 -18.58 -10.47 21.29
CA MET A 325 -17.38 -11.17 20.84
C MET A 325 -16.65 -11.81 22.03
N LEU A 326 -15.84 -12.84 21.78
CA LEU A 326 -14.97 -13.39 22.83
C LEU A 326 -14.01 -12.31 23.38
N PRO A 327 -13.62 -12.35 24.67
CA PRO A 327 -12.75 -11.34 25.29
C PRO A 327 -11.39 -11.15 24.61
N ASP A 328 -10.92 -12.17 23.92
CA ASP A 328 -9.65 -12.32 23.22
C ASP A 328 -9.77 -12.20 21.69
N ALA A 329 -10.98 -11.93 21.16
CA ALA A 329 -11.19 -11.75 19.73
C ALA A 329 -10.45 -10.52 19.18
N HIS A 330 -9.81 -10.67 18.02
CA HIS A 330 -8.96 -9.65 17.40
C HIS A 330 -9.68 -8.30 17.24
N VAL A 331 -10.88 -8.30 16.64
CA VAL A 331 -11.66 -7.06 16.43
C VAL A 331 -12.01 -6.39 17.77
N ARG A 332 -12.32 -7.17 18.80
CA ARG A 332 -12.66 -6.63 20.13
C ARG A 332 -11.45 -5.95 20.75
N LEU A 333 -10.29 -6.61 20.72
CA LEU A 333 -9.06 -6.10 21.32
C LEU A 333 -8.47 -4.92 20.54
N ALA A 334 -8.61 -4.90 19.21
CA ALA A 334 -8.11 -3.84 18.34
C ALA A 334 -9.06 -2.62 18.24
N HIS A 335 -10.31 -2.73 18.70
CA HIS A 335 -11.29 -1.65 18.56
C HIS A 335 -10.84 -0.39 19.34
N PRO A 336 -11.08 0.82 18.82
CA PRO A 336 -10.72 2.07 19.52
C PRO A 336 -11.29 2.17 20.94
N ASP A 337 -12.53 1.71 21.15
CA ASP A 337 -13.18 1.72 22.47
C ASP A 337 -12.47 0.81 23.50
N SER A 338 -11.69 -0.17 23.04
CA SER A 338 -10.86 -1.03 23.89
C SER A 338 -9.47 -0.45 24.14
N ASN A 339 -9.11 0.65 23.46
CA ASN A 339 -7.77 1.25 23.45
C ASN A 339 -7.84 2.77 23.65
N SER A 340 -8.74 3.26 24.50
CA SER A 340 -8.88 4.69 24.84
C SER A 340 -9.01 5.62 23.63
N GLY A 341 -9.64 5.14 22.55
CA GLY A 341 -9.84 5.90 21.32
C GLY A 341 -8.66 5.90 20.35
N ALA A 342 -7.61 5.10 20.60
CA ALA A 342 -6.49 4.92 19.69
C ALA A 342 -7.01 4.43 18.31
N GLN A 343 -6.58 5.12 17.26
CA GLN A 343 -6.93 4.81 15.88
C GLN A 343 -5.72 5.01 14.98
N MET A 344 -5.64 4.19 13.95
CA MET A 344 -4.62 4.27 12.91
C MET A 344 -5.26 4.03 11.55
N LEU A 345 -4.66 4.57 10.49
CA LEU A 345 -5.02 4.25 9.12
C LEU A 345 -4.19 3.04 8.69
N ARG A 346 -4.85 1.88 8.56
CA ARG A 346 -4.23 0.64 8.07
C ARG A 346 -4.16 0.67 6.55
N ARG A 347 -3.02 0.26 6.00
CA ARG A 347 -2.73 0.26 4.56
C ARG A 347 -1.84 -0.91 4.13
N GLY A 348 -2.06 -2.07 4.74
CA GLY A 348 -1.26 -3.27 4.53
C GLY A 348 -1.52 -3.97 3.20
N TYR A 349 -0.61 -4.89 2.86
CA TYR A 349 -0.66 -5.74 1.67
C TYR A 349 -0.32 -7.20 2.02
N SER A 350 -1.03 -8.15 1.44
CA SER A 350 -0.64 -9.57 1.49
C SER A 350 0.68 -9.78 0.74
N PHE A 351 1.52 -10.68 1.26
CA PHE A 351 2.74 -11.15 0.58
C PHE A 351 2.79 -12.67 0.50
N THR A 352 3.57 -13.17 -0.46
CA THR A 352 3.99 -14.56 -0.58
C THR A 352 5.39 -14.56 -1.17
N ASP A 353 6.38 -15.03 -0.42
CA ASP A 353 7.79 -15.02 -0.81
C ASP A 353 8.29 -16.45 -1.13
N GLY A 354 7.36 -17.37 -1.39
CA GLY A 354 7.63 -18.78 -1.69
C GLY A 354 7.35 -19.69 -0.50
N THR A 355 8.21 -20.69 -0.28
CA THR A 355 8.09 -21.66 0.81
C THR A 355 9.35 -21.67 1.66
N ASP A 356 9.22 -22.01 2.94
CA ASP A 356 10.37 -22.28 3.77
C ASP A 356 10.94 -23.69 3.50
N GLY A 357 12.11 -23.98 4.06
CA GLY A 357 12.80 -25.26 3.89
C GLY A 357 12.04 -26.49 4.44
N LEU A 358 10.84 -26.30 5.02
CA LEU A 358 9.95 -27.37 5.49
C LEU A 358 8.68 -27.47 4.63
N GLY A 359 8.60 -26.74 3.52
CA GLY A 359 7.46 -26.75 2.60
C GLY A 359 6.27 -25.92 3.07
N ARG A 360 6.40 -25.12 4.14
CA ARG A 360 5.34 -24.22 4.61
C ARG A 360 5.39 -22.92 3.83
N LEU A 361 4.25 -22.31 3.57
CA LEU A 361 4.18 -21.06 2.82
C LEU A 361 4.84 -19.91 3.63
N ASP A 362 5.74 -19.15 3.02
CA ASP A 362 6.20 -17.87 3.56
C ASP A 362 5.28 -16.77 3.04
N ALA A 363 4.09 -16.74 3.61
CA ALA A 363 3.05 -15.78 3.28
C ALA A 363 2.49 -15.12 4.54
N GLY A 364 1.85 -13.98 4.33
CA GLY A 364 1.18 -13.28 5.40
C GLY A 364 0.81 -11.86 5.03
N LEU A 365 0.88 -10.97 6.02
CA LEU A 365 0.52 -9.58 5.91
C LEU A 365 1.75 -8.69 6.12
N PHE A 366 2.08 -7.88 5.11
CA PHE A 366 2.95 -6.73 5.30
C PHE A 366 2.08 -5.58 5.79
N PHE A 367 1.95 -5.49 7.11
CA PHE A 367 1.10 -4.54 7.78
C PHE A 367 1.75 -3.16 7.78
N LEU A 368 0.98 -2.16 7.39
CA LEU A 368 1.38 -0.75 7.37
C LEU A 368 0.31 0.07 8.09
N ALA A 369 0.72 0.86 9.07
CA ALA A 369 -0.17 1.73 9.83
C ALA A 369 0.36 3.16 9.88
N TYR A 370 -0.47 4.10 9.47
CA TYR A 370 -0.22 5.53 9.56
C TYR A 370 -0.96 6.12 10.74
N GLN A 371 -0.27 6.98 11.50
CA GLN A 371 -0.85 7.68 12.64
C GLN A 371 -0.16 9.01 12.89
N ARG A 372 -0.87 9.90 13.60
CA ARG A 372 -0.37 11.21 14.03
C ARG A 372 0.70 11.09 15.12
N ASP A 373 0.60 10.10 15.99
CA ASP A 373 1.60 9.76 16.99
C ASP A 373 1.57 8.24 17.23
N VAL A 374 2.73 7.58 17.16
CA VAL A 374 2.84 6.12 17.31
C VAL A 374 2.50 5.67 18.73
N ARG A 375 2.71 6.53 19.73
CA ARG A 375 2.41 6.30 21.14
C ARG A 375 0.90 6.27 21.42
N ASP A 376 0.11 6.93 20.58
CA ASP A 376 -1.36 7.02 20.69
C ASP A 376 -2.10 6.21 19.61
N GLY A 377 -1.36 5.49 18.76
CA GLY A 377 -1.89 4.70 17.65
C GLY A 377 -1.48 3.24 17.75
N PHE A 378 -0.42 2.86 17.04
CA PHE A 378 0.04 1.47 16.95
C PHE A 378 0.42 0.85 18.30
N VAL A 379 1.17 1.55 19.15
CA VAL A 379 1.73 0.97 20.38
C VAL A 379 0.66 0.45 21.34
N PRO A 380 -0.34 1.23 21.79
CA PRO A 380 -1.34 0.75 22.73
C PRO A 380 -2.18 -0.40 22.15
N VAL A 381 -2.53 -0.33 20.86
CA VAL A 381 -3.27 -1.39 20.18
C VAL A 381 -2.45 -2.68 20.12
N GLN A 382 -1.20 -2.62 19.67
CA GLN A 382 -0.34 -3.81 19.61
C GLN A 382 -0.05 -4.37 21.02
N GLN A 383 0.08 -3.54 22.06
CA GLN A 383 0.22 -4.01 23.44
C GLN A 383 -1.01 -4.78 23.92
N SER A 384 -2.22 -4.32 23.54
CA SER A 384 -3.47 -5.03 23.82
C SER A 384 -3.49 -6.39 23.13
N LEU A 385 -3.15 -6.42 21.84
CA LEU A 385 -3.15 -7.64 21.02
C LEU A 385 -2.10 -8.66 21.48
N ALA A 386 -0.84 -8.23 21.65
CA ALA A 386 0.26 -9.13 21.98
C ALA A 386 0.09 -9.85 23.33
N ARG A 387 -0.76 -9.34 24.23
CA ARG A 387 -1.01 -9.96 25.54
C ARG A 387 -2.15 -10.97 25.55
N LYS A 388 -3.12 -10.83 24.65
CA LYS A 388 -4.43 -11.49 24.80
C LYS A 388 -5.03 -12.03 23.51
N ASP A 389 -4.58 -11.60 22.35
CA ASP A 389 -5.21 -11.95 21.09
C ASP A 389 -4.94 -13.41 20.72
N THR A 390 -6.00 -14.18 20.53
CA THR A 390 -5.93 -15.59 20.14
C THR A 390 -5.37 -15.75 18.72
N LEU A 391 -5.43 -14.70 17.89
CA LEU A 391 -4.81 -14.70 16.57
C LEU A 391 -3.28 -14.91 16.65
N ASN A 392 -2.63 -14.60 17.77
CA ASN A 392 -1.19 -14.78 17.96
C ASN A 392 -0.72 -16.24 17.83
N GLU A 393 -1.61 -17.23 17.97
CA GLU A 393 -1.27 -18.63 17.67
C GLU A 393 -1.02 -18.87 16.17
N TYR A 394 -1.60 -18.03 15.31
CA TYR A 394 -1.62 -18.19 13.86
C TYR A 394 -0.76 -17.17 13.12
N ILE A 395 -0.11 -16.25 13.83
CA ILE A 395 0.74 -15.22 13.25
C ILE A 395 2.05 -15.05 14.02
N GLN A 396 3.07 -14.56 13.33
CA GLN A 396 4.32 -14.15 13.96
C GLN A 396 4.84 -12.86 13.32
N HIS A 397 5.20 -11.88 14.15
CA HIS A 397 5.90 -10.70 13.69
C HIS A 397 7.38 -11.03 13.46
N VAL A 398 7.83 -10.91 12.21
CA VAL A 398 9.19 -11.31 11.78
C VAL A 398 10.01 -10.18 11.16
N GLY A 399 9.44 -8.98 11.04
CA GLY A 399 10.16 -7.78 10.60
C GLY A 399 9.44 -6.53 11.09
N SER A 400 10.20 -5.47 11.40
CA SER A 400 9.64 -4.24 11.97
C SER A 400 10.43 -3.00 11.58
N ALA A 401 9.73 -1.92 11.25
CA ALA A 401 10.34 -0.60 11.09
C ALA A 401 9.35 0.52 11.43
N ILE A 402 9.88 1.69 11.76
CA ILE A 402 9.12 2.92 12.03
C ILE A 402 9.76 4.06 11.24
N PHE A 403 8.94 4.91 10.63
CA PHE A 403 9.41 6.03 9.80
C PHE A 403 8.57 7.29 10.07
N ALA A 404 9.24 8.43 10.16
CA ALA A 404 8.61 9.75 10.09
C ALA A 404 8.42 10.13 8.61
N VAL A 405 7.17 10.21 8.17
CA VAL A 405 6.79 10.52 6.79
C VAL A 405 6.58 12.03 6.71
N PRO A 406 7.47 12.80 6.03
CA PRO A 406 7.37 14.26 5.97
C PRO A 406 6.10 14.72 5.22
N PRO A 407 5.77 16.03 5.27
CA PRO A 407 4.70 16.60 4.46
C PRO A 407 4.91 16.38 2.95
N GLY A 408 3.86 16.65 2.18
CA GLY A 408 3.89 16.54 0.74
C GLY A 408 4.79 17.59 0.08
N VAL A 409 5.27 17.27 -1.12
CA VAL A 409 6.02 18.20 -1.98
C VAL A 409 5.03 19.23 -2.54
N ARG A 410 5.24 20.50 -2.24
CA ARG A 410 4.23 21.54 -2.52
C ARG A 410 4.18 21.93 -3.99
N ASP A 411 5.33 22.10 -4.62
CA ASP A 411 5.48 22.53 -6.01
C ASP A 411 6.77 21.98 -6.64
N THR A 412 7.03 22.37 -7.90
CA THR A 412 8.19 21.92 -8.67
C THR A 412 9.55 22.41 -8.13
N ARG A 413 9.57 23.39 -7.23
CA ARG A 413 10.79 23.89 -6.57
C ARG A 413 11.04 23.21 -5.23
N ASP A 414 10.06 22.46 -4.73
CA ASP A 414 10.15 21.74 -3.47
C ASP A 414 10.74 20.33 -3.65
N TRP A 415 11.13 19.68 -2.56
CA TRP A 415 11.71 18.34 -2.60
C TRP A 415 11.55 17.58 -1.28
N TRP A 416 11.61 16.26 -1.37
CA TRP A 416 11.41 15.37 -0.23
C TRP A 416 12.34 15.67 0.95
N GLY A 417 11.76 16.03 2.09
CA GLY A 417 12.50 16.33 3.31
C GLY A 417 13.10 17.73 3.36
N ARG A 418 12.77 18.64 2.43
CA ARG A 418 13.33 20.00 2.39
C ARG A 418 13.35 20.68 3.77
N GLU A 419 12.22 20.70 4.47
CA GLU A 419 12.10 21.37 5.78
C GLU A 419 12.95 20.73 6.88
N LEU A 420 13.28 19.44 6.78
CA LEU A 420 14.18 18.75 7.72
C LEU A 420 15.63 19.20 7.52
N PHE A 421 16.06 19.35 6.27
CA PHE A 421 17.45 19.59 5.88
C PHE A 421 17.79 21.08 5.66
N SER A 422 16.79 21.96 5.62
CA SER A 422 16.96 23.42 5.50
C SER A 422 17.26 24.11 6.82
#